data_AF-A0A2G4R425-F1
#
_entry.id   AF-A0A2G4R425-F1
#
_cell.length_a   1.000
_cell.length_b   1.000
_cell.length_c   1.000
_cell.angle_alpha   90.00
_cell.angle_beta   90.00
_cell.angle_gamma   90.00
#
_symmetry.space_group_name_H-M   'P 1'
#
loop_
_entity.id
_entity.type
_entity.pdbx_description
1 polymer ?
#
loop_
_entity_poly.entity_id
_entity_poly.type
_entity_poly.pdbx_seq_one_letter_code
_entity_poly.pdbx_strand_id
1 'polypeptide(L)'
;MHKYVIPKFTKSFSFSSKQEALEKYRILLATYLVGYGVLWDNISEEEHEKRLLAKNLEELKDIESKALFNKELDYKISLVERV
;
A
#
# COMPACT_ATOMS: atom_id res chain seq x y z
N MET A 1 -13.54 -17.43 9.42
CA MET A 1 -12.63 -17.31 8.25
C MET A 1 -12.86 -15.91 7.68
N HIS A 2 -11.95 -14.96 7.88
CA HIS A 2 -12.14 -13.56 7.48
C HIS A 2 -11.67 -13.36 6.05
N LYS A 3 -12.49 -12.71 5.22
CA LYS A 3 -12.15 -12.42 3.82
C LYS A 3 -11.82 -10.94 3.71
N TYR A 4 -10.65 -10.59 3.17
CA TYR A 4 -10.29 -9.19 2.97
C TYR A 4 -10.13 -8.89 1.48
N VAL A 5 -10.48 -7.67 1.08
CA VAL A 5 -10.52 -7.24 -0.33
C VAL A 5 -9.78 -5.92 -0.49
N ILE A 6 -9.07 -5.79 -1.60
CA ILE A 6 -8.43 -4.55 -2.04
C ILE A 6 -9.22 -4.04 -3.26
N PRO A 7 -10.00 -2.95 -3.17
CA PRO A 7 -11.03 -2.60 -4.16
C PRO A 7 -10.54 -2.46 -5.62
N LYS A 8 -9.29 -2.04 -5.82
CA LYS A 8 -8.70 -1.77 -7.15
C LYS A 8 -7.96 -2.95 -7.76
N PHE A 9 -7.53 -3.91 -6.94
CA PHE A 9 -7.08 -5.21 -7.43
C PHE A 9 -8.29 -6.13 -7.29
N THR A 10 -8.92 -6.53 -8.39
CA THR A 10 -10.07 -7.47 -8.43
C THR A 10 -9.74 -8.88 -7.90
N LYS A 11 -8.68 -9.01 -7.11
CA LYS A 11 -8.22 -10.20 -6.41
C LYS A 11 -8.66 -10.11 -4.95
N SER A 12 -9.64 -10.93 -4.59
CA SER A 12 -9.96 -11.17 -3.18
C SER A 12 -8.87 -12.05 -2.59
N PHE A 13 -8.27 -11.64 -1.48
CA PHE A 13 -7.31 -12.44 -0.76
C PHE A 13 -7.99 -12.99 0.50
N SER A 14 -7.99 -14.31 0.65
CA SER A 14 -8.34 -14.92 1.93
C SER A 14 -7.09 -14.90 2.80
N PHE A 15 -7.24 -14.40 4.02
CA PHE A 15 -6.14 -14.31 4.98
C PHE A 15 -6.46 -15.20 6.17
N SER A 16 -5.43 -15.86 6.69
CA SER A 16 -5.58 -16.74 7.84
C SER A 16 -5.71 -15.94 9.14
N SER A 17 -5.12 -14.74 9.17
CA SER A 17 -5.05 -13.86 10.35
C SER A 17 -5.08 -12.38 9.98
N LYS A 18 -5.56 -11.53 10.89
CA LYS A 18 -5.53 -10.06 10.74
C LYS A 18 -4.11 -9.53 10.52
N GLN A 19 -3.13 -10.08 11.24
CA GLN A 19 -1.72 -9.67 11.11
C GLN A 19 -1.16 -9.96 9.72
N GLU A 20 -1.51 -11.10 9.13
CA GLU A 20 -1.13 -11.45 7.76
C GLU A 20 -1.77 -10.49 6.74
N ALA A 21 -3.04 -10.14 6.92
CA ALA A 21 -3.74 -9.18 6.07
C ALA A 21 -3.09 -7.78 6.14
N LEU A 22 -2.71 -7.33 7.34
CA LEU A 22 -2.05 -6.04 7.53
C LEU A 22 -0.65 -6.01 6.91
N GLU A 23 0.13 -7.06 7.05
CA GLU A 23 1.47 -7.15 6.46
C GLU A 23 1.40 -7.15 4.93
N LYS A 24 0.47 -7.92 4.36
CA LYS A 24 0.25 -7.96 2.91
C LYS A 24 -0.25 -6.62 2.39
N TYR A 25 -1.10 -5.94 3.15
CA TYR A 25 -1.54 -4.59 2.81
C TYR A 25 -0.41 -3.57 2.88
N ARG A 26 0.48 -3.65 3.87
CA ARG A 26 1.70 -2.82 3.97
C ARG A 26 2.57 -2.95 2.73
N ILE A 27 2.90 -4.19 2.35
CA ILE A 27 3.73 -4.49 1.18
C ILE A 27 3.05 -3.94 -0.08
N LEU A 28 1.76 -4.21 -0.27
CA LEU A 28 1.03 -3.76 -1.45
C LEU A 28 0.95 -2.22 -1.54
N LEU A 29 0.77 -1.54 -0.41
CA LEU A 29 0.76 -0.08 -0.36
C LEU A 29 2.14 0.49 -0.71
N ALA A 30 3.23 -0.10 -0.18
CA ALA A 30 4.58 0.30 -0.54
C ALA A 30 4.84 0.13 -2.04
N THR A 31 4.57 -1.05 -2.61
CA THR A 31 4.74 -1.32 -4.05
C THR A 31 3.89 -0.37 -4.92
N TYR A 32 2.66 -0.05 -4.49
CA TYR A 32 1.81 0.91 -5.19
C TYR A 32 2.43 2.31 -5.23
N LEU A 33 2.94 2.80 -4.10
CA LEU A 33 3.57 4.10 -4.00
C LEU A 33 4.86 4.17 -4.84
N VAL A 34 5.65 3.09 -4.88
CA VAL A 34 6.80 2.97 -5.79
C VAL A 34 6.37 3.10 -7.24
N GLY A 35 5.35 2.36 -7.66
CA GLY A 35 4.88 2.36 -9.06
C GLY A 35 4.33 3.71 -9.53
N TYR A 36 3.86 4.55 -8.60
CA TYR A 36 3.43 5.92 -8.87
C TYR A 36 4.55 6.96 -8.72
N GLY A 37 5.76 6.55 -8.34
CA GLY A 37 6.89 7.46 -8.14
C GLY A 37 6.70 8.46 -6.99
N VAL A 38 5.85 8.12 -6.02
CA VAL A 38 5.59 8.98 -4.85
C VAL A 38 6.86 9.07 -4.01
N LEU A 39 7.32 10.29 -3.70
CA LEU A 39 8.60 10.55 -2.98
C LEU A 39 9.86 10.08 -3.72
N TRP A 40 9.83 10.03 -5.05
CA TRP A 40 10.98 9.60 -5.83
C TRP A 40 12.05 10.71 -5.95
N ASP A 41 13.10 10.62 -5.15
CA ASP A 41 14.23 11.57 -5.10
C ASP A 41 15.45 11.12 -5.93
N ASN A 42 15.31 10.92 -7.25
CA ASN A 42 16.43 10.58 -8.16
C ASN A 42 17.31 9.38 -7.72
N ILE A 43 16.75 8.48 -6.92
CA ILE A 43 17.38 7.20 -6.52
C ILE A 43 16.97 6.09 -7.50
N SER A 44 17.66 4.96 -7.49
CA SER A 44 17.21 3.79 -8.25
C SER A 44 15.86 3.29 -7.73
N GLU A 45 15.02 2.74 -8.61
CA GLU A 45 13.72 2.15 -8.24
C GLU A 45 13.87 1.10 -7.13
N GLU A 46 14.92 0.28 -7.18
CA GLU A 46 15.22 -0.73 -6.16
C GLU A 46 15.49 -0.11 -4.77
N GLU A 47 16.21 1.01 -4.71
CA GLU A 47 16.47 1.73 -3.46
C GLU A 47 15.19 2.43 -2.96
N HIS A 48 14.39 2.95 -3.88
CA HIS A 48 13.09 3.54 -3.54
C HIS A 48 12.14 2.49 -2.93
N GLU A 49 12.06 1.31 -3.55
CA GLU A 49 11.28 0.18 -3.05
C GLU A 49 11.76 -0.25 -1.66
N LYS A 50 13.08 -0.42 -1.46
CA LYS A 50 13.64 -0.75 -0.14
C LYS A 50 13.25 0.25 0.94
N ARG A 51 13.31 1.56 0.64
CA ARG A 51 12.92 2.62 1.57
C ARG A 51 11.44 2.56 1.93
N LEU A 52 10.56 2.36 0.94
CA LEU A 52 9.12 2.27 1.18
C LEU A 52 8.74 0.97 1.89
N LEU A 53 9.38 -0.16 1.56
CA LEU A 53 9.15 -1.43 2.25
C LEU A 53 9.63 -1.45 3.70
N ALA A 54 10.64 -0.62 4.05
CA ALA A 54 11.12 -0.46 5.42
C ALA A 54 10.16 0.33 6.32
N LYS A 55 9.21 1.08 5.74
CA LYS A 55 8.23 1.87 6.50
C LYS A 55 7.13 1.00 7.09
N ASN A 56 6.60 1.47 8.22
CA ASN A 56 5.43 0.83 8.81
C ASN A 56 4.15 1.22 8.04
N LEU A 57 3.05 0.52 8.34
CA LEU A 57 1.77 0.74 7.63
C LEU A 57 1.19 2.14 7.85
N GLU A 58 1.37 2.74 9.03
CA GLU A 58 0.84 4.07 9.33
C GLU A 58 1.60 5.16 8.55
N GLU A 59 2.92 5.05 8.47
CA GLU A 59 3.74 5.93 7.63
C GLU A 59 3.33 5.84 6.16
N LEU A 60 3.13 4.63 5.63
CA LEU A 60 2.71 4.46 4.25
C LEU A 60 1.33 5.06 3.96
N LYS A 61 0.41 5.00 4.93
CA LYS A 61 -0.91 5.65 4.83
C LYS A 61 -0.82 7.18 4.85
N ASP A 62 0.07 7.73 5.67
CA ASP A 62 0.32 9.18 5.70
C ASP A 62 0.89 9.65 4.35
N ILE A 63 1.84 8.90 3.79
CA ILE A 63 2.40 9.16 2.45
C ILE A 63 1.30 9.08 1.38
N GLU A 64 0.49 8.02 1.38
CA GLU A 64 -0.65 7.88 0.46
C GLU A 64 -1.61 9.07 0.56
N SER A 65 -1.97 9.49 1.78
CA SER A 65 -2.87 10.60 2.00
C SER A 65 -2.30 11.93 1.47
N LYS A 66 -1.00 12.17 1.68
CA LYS A 66 -0.32 13.37 1.16
C LYS A 66 -0.24 13.35 -0.37
N ALA A 67 0.11 12.20 -0.95
CA ALA A 67 0.19 12.04 -2.39
C ALA A 67 -1.18 12.18 -3.08
N LEU A 68 -2.26 11.69 -2.46
CA LEU A 68 -3.63 11.95 -2.90
C LEU A 68 -3.99 13.44 -2.85
N PHE A 69 -3.65 14.12 -1.75
CA PHE A 69 -3.90 15.56 -1.60
C PHE A 69 -3.15 16.39 -2.65
N ASN A 70 -1.90 16.01 -2.94
CA ASN A 70 -1.06 16.63 -3.96
C ASN A 70 -1.44 16.25 -5.40
N LYS A 71 -2.43 15.35 -5.59
CA LYS A 71 -2.81 14.78 -6.89
C LYS A 71 -1.69 14.00 -7.60
N GLU A 72 -0.74 13.48 -6.82
CA GLU A 72 0.27 12.51 -7.28
C GLU A 72 -0.36 11.11 -7.43
N LEU A 73 -1.46 10.85 -6.70
CA LEU A 73 -2.25 9.63 -6.81
C LEU A 73 -3.68 9.94 -7.29
N ASP A 74 -4.18 9.13 -8.21
CA ASP A 74 -5.58 9.21 -8.67
C ASP A 74 -6.57 8.51 -7.73
N TYR A 75 -6.10 7.55 -6.91
CA TYR A 75 -6.98 6.76 -6.05
C TYR A 75 -6.27 6.20 -4.82
N LYS A 76 -7.07 5.93 -3.80
CA LYS A 76 -6.66 5.31 -2.54
C LYS A 76 -6.75 3.78 -2.62
N ILE A 77 -5.81 3.09 -1.98
CA ILE A 77 -5.91 1.65 -1.70
C ILE A 77 -6.39 1.45 -0.27
N SER A 78 -7.44 0.64 -0.09
CA SER A 78 -7.99 0.34 1.23
C SER A 78 -8.13 -1.16 1.43
N LEU A 79 -7.79 -1.63 2.63
CA LEU A 79 -8.10 -2.98 3.07
C LEU A 79 -9.52 -2.99 3.65
N VAL A 80 -10.41 -3.77 3.04
CA VAL A 80 -11.80 -3.91 3.49
C VAL A 80 -12.01 -5.33 4.01
N GLU A 81 -12.46 -5.46 5.26
CA GLU A 81 -12.93 -6.73 5.80
C GLU A 81 -14.35 -6.99 5.29
N ARG A 82 -14.56 -8.12 4.61
CA ARG A 82 -15.88 -8.62 4.27
C ARG A 82 -16.36 -9.53 5.39
N VAL A 83 -17.30 -9.00 6.17
CA VAL A 83 -18.11 -9.72 7.17
C VAL A 83 -19.25 -10.44 6.48
#